data_AF-A0A7Y3K761-F1
#
_entry.id   AF-A0A7Y3K761-F1
#
_cell.length_a   1.000
_cell.length_b   1.000
_cell.length_c   1.000
_cell.angle_alpha   90.00
_cell.angle_beta   90.00
_cell.angle_gamma   90.00
#
_symmetry.space_group_name_H-M   'P 1'
#
loop_
_entity.id
_entity.type
_entity.pdbx_description
1 polymer ?
#
loop_
_entity_poly.entity_id
_entity_poly.type
_entity_poly.pdbx_seq_one_letter_code
_entity_poly.pdbx_strand_id
1 'polypeptide(L)'
;VWIIYWDVQQDALSFHYGSIRGPDDIPTPAHEQLLRAFNEVEADMLERKILPNEAGVVYRSSNRLIVWAFADLQLSLGQSARVRDVLAGTQQVSARPNLGKHGIYELPPEVIIG
;
A
#
# COMPACT_ATOMS: atom_id res chain seq x y z
N VAL A 1 7.48 -2.74 8.98
CA VAL A 1 7.53 -2.11 10.31
C VAL A 1 7.77 -0.63 10.12
N TRP A 2 6.83 0.21 10.56
CA TRP A 2 7.03 1.65 10.65
C TRP A 2 7.69 1.96 11.98
N ILE A 3 8.63 2.90 11.99
CA ILE A 3 9.21 3.38 13.23
C ILE A 3 8.96 4.88 13.31
N ILE A 4 8.25 5.28 14.38
CA ILE A 4 7.74 6.63 14.56
C ILE A 4 8.27 7.14 15.90
N TYR A 5 8.75 8.38 15.91
CA TYR A 5 9.34 9.05 17.06
C TYR A 5 8.59 10.34 17.36
N TRP A 6 8.51 10.69 18.64
CA TRP A 6 8.05 12.02 19.08
C TRP A 6 9.22 13.01 19.07
N ASP A 7 9.08 14.13 18.37
CA ASP A 7 9.99 15.26 18.44
C ASP A 7 9.55 16.22 19.54
N VAL A 8 10.31 16.30 20.62
CA VAL A 8 10.03 17.25 21.70
C VAL A 8 10.34 18.70 21.30
N GLN A 9 11.28 18.94 20.38
CA GLN A 9 11.66 20.29 19.96
C GLN A 9 10.63 20.91 19.01
N GLN A 10 10.08 20.11 18.11
CA GLN A 10 9.08 20.56 17.12
C GLN A 10 7.63 20.27 17.54
N ASP A 11 7.44 19.59 18.67
CA ASP A 11 6.11 19.16 19.16
C ASP A 11 5.32 18.35 18.10
N ALA A 12 6.02 17.45 17.40
CA ALA A 12 5.50 16.75 16.23
C ALA A 12 6.01 15.31 16.08
N LEU A 13 5.35 14.49 15.25
CA LEU A 13 5.83 13.15 14.89
C LEU A 13 7.00 13.22 13.88
N SER A 14 7.85 12.19 13.87
CA SER A 14 8.92 12.03 12.87
C SER A 14 9.25 10.55 12.61
N PHE A 15 9.83 10.27 11.45
CA PHE A 15 10.31 8.93 11.08
C PHE A 15 11.82 8.70 11.35
N HIS A 16 12.54 9.70 11.86
CA HIS A 16 13.99 9.61 12.12
C HIS A 16 14.35 9.56 13.62
N TYR A 17 15.27 8.64 13.98
CA TYR A 17 15.80 8.47 15.34
C TYR A 17 17.09 9.25 15.56
N GLY A 18 17.12 10.13 16.56
CA GLY A 18 18.36 10.48 17.27
C GLY A 18 19.40 11.40 16.60
N SER A 19 19.12 12.09 15.48
CA SER A 19 20.06 13.05 14.87
C SER A 19 19.53 14.49 14.81
N ILE A 20 20.43 15.46 14.60
CA ILE A 20 20.07 16.86 14.28
C ILE A 20 19.33 16.84 12.95
N ARG A 21 18.07 17.32 12.96
CA ARG A 21 17.10 17.11 11.90
C ARG A 21 17.15 18.18 10.81
N GLY A 22 16.80 17.77 9.60
CA GLY A 22 16.51 18.65 8.47
C GLY A 22 15.00 18.67 8.13
N PRO A 23 14.54 19.58 7.27
CA PRO A 23 13.14 19.67 6.84
C PRO A 23 12.56 18.37 6.25
N ASP A 24 13.40 17.47 5.75
CA ASP A 24 13.01 16.20 5.12
C ASP A 24 12.57 15.13 6.14
N ASP A 25 12.84 15.33 7.43
CA ASP A 25 12.50 14.38 8.51
C ASP A 25 11.06 14.54 9.02
N ILE A 26 10.34 15.54 8.50
CA ILE A 26 8.97 15.88 8.88
C ILE A 26 8.00 15.01 8.07
N PRO A 27 7.07 14.28 8.71
CA PRO A 27 6.02 13.54 8.03
C PRO A 27 5.23 14.48 7.12
N THR A 28 5.14 14.12 5.84
CA THR A 28 4.30 14.81 4.89
C THR A 28 2.89 14.20 4.95
N PRO A 29 1.86 14.89 4.43
CA PRO A 29 0.53 14.30 4.30
C PRO A 29 0.54 12.96 3.53
N ALA A 30 1.46 12.79 2.57
CA ALA A 30 1.64 11.53 1.85
C ALA A 30 2.16 10.40 2.75
N HIS A 31 3.10 10.70 3.66
CA HIS A 31 3.58 9.72 4.63
C HIS A 31 2.46 9.28 5.59
N GLU A 32 1.62 10.22 6.05
CA GLU A 32 0.48 9.90 6.89
C GLU A 32 -0.56 9.03 6.18
N GLN A 33 -0.86 9.32 4.91
CA GLN A 33 -1.75 8.50 4.08
C GLN A 33 -1.22 7.08 3.95
N LEU A 34 0.08 6.93 3.69
CA LEU A 34 0.71 5.63 3.56
C LEU A 34 0.70 4.84 4.88
N LEU A 35 0.96 5.51 6.01
CA LEU A 35 0.87 4.89 7.33
C LEU A 35 -0.57 4.42 7.65
N ARG A 36 -1.58 5.23 7.34
CA ARG A 36 -2.99 4.85 7.52
C ARG A 36 -3.36 3.64 6.66
N ALA A 37 -3.00 3.68 5.38
CA ALA A 37 -3.25 2.57 4.46
C ALA A 37 -2.52 1.29 4.88
N PHE A 38 -1.27 1.41 5.34
CA PHE A 38 -0.51 0.29 5.89
C PHE A 38 -1.24 -0.35 7.08
N ASN A 39 -1.62 0.45 8.08
CA ASN A 39 -2.34 -0.04 9.26
C ASN A 39 -3.69 -0.67 8.91
N GLU A 40 -4.35 -0.23 7.84
CA GLU A 40 -5.61 -0.82 7.39
C GLU A 40 -5.44 -2.23 6.82
N VAL A 41 -4.31 -2.52 6.16
CA VAL A 41 -4.11 -3.78 5.40
C VAL A 41 -3.09 -4.73 6.02
N GLU A 42 -2.27 -4.30 6.97
CA GLU A 42 -1.14 -5.08 7.52
C GLU A 42 -1.56 -6.49 7.98
N ALA A 43 -2.68 -6.60 8.69
CA ALA A 43 -3.15 -7.87 9.24
C ALA A 43 -3.41 -8.95 8.16
N ASP A 44 -3.64 -8.54 6.91
CA ASP A 44 -3.90 -9.43 5.78
C ASP A 44 -2.71 -9.53 4.81
N MET A 45 -1.56 -8.93 5.15
CA MET A 45 -0.32 -8.99 4.36
C MET A 45 0.42 -10.34 4.55
N LEU A 46 -0.24 -11.45 4.22
CA LEU A 46 0.30 -12.81 4.30
C LEU A 46 0.71 -13.34 2.92
N GLU A 47 1.42 -14.47 2.87
CA GLU A 47 1.74 -15.20 1.62
C GLU A 47 2.28 -14.33 0.47
N ARG A 48 3.33 -13.55 0.75
CA ARG A 48 3.93 -12.60 -0.19
C ARG A 48 4.40 -13.26 -1.49
N LYS A 49 3.95 -12.74 -2.63
CA LYS A 49 4.43 -13.06 -3.99
C LYS A 49 4.87 -11.78 -4.71
N ILE A 50 6.03 -11.83 -5.37
CA ILE A 50 6.51 -10.73 -6.22
C ILE A 50 5.86 -10.85 -7.60
N LEU A 51 5.37 -9.73 -8.15
CA LEU A 51 4.83 -9.66 -9.50
C LEU A 51 5.96 -9.63 -10.55
N PRO A 52 5.68 -10.02 -11.82
CA PRO A 52 6.66 -9.95 -12.89
C PRO A 52 7.34 -8.58 -12.98
N ASN A 53 8.64 -8.58 -13.32
CA ASN A 53 9.47 -7.39 -13.43
C ASN A 53 9.57 -6.56 -12.15
N GLU A 54 9.28 -7.15 -10.99
CA GLU A 54 9.23 -6.45 -9.70
C GLU A 54 8.26 -5.26 -9.71
N ALA A 55 7.24 -5.30 -10.57
CA ALA A 55 6.26 -4.22 -10.73
C ALA A 55 5.40 -4.02 -9.47
N GLY A 56 5.44 -4.96 -8.54
CA GLY A 56 4.74 -4.89 -7.27
C GLY A 56 4.85 -6.19 -6.47
N VAL A 57 4.12 -6.24 -5.37
CA VAL A 57 3.96 -7.42 -4.53
C VAL A 57 2.49 -7.66 -4.25
N VAL A 58 2.15 -8.93 -4.15
CA VAL A 58 0.83 -9.42 -3.80
C VAL A 58 0.92 -10.13 -2.47
N TYR A 59 -0.02 -9.82 -1.58
CA TYR A 59 -0.25 -10.55 -0.34
C TYR A 59 -1.63 -11.18 -0.37
N ARG A 60 -1.71 -12.43 0.06
CA ARG A 60 -2.94 -13.20 0.04
C ARG A 60 -3.26 -13.68 1.45
N SER A 61 -4.49 -13.42 1.87
CA SER A 61 -5.10 -13.95 3.08
C SER A 61 -6.41 -14.66 2.75
N SER A 62 -7.07 -15.25 3.75
CA SER A 62 -8.42 -15.79 3.59
C SER A 62 -9.49 -14.72 3.33
N ASN A 63 -9.24 -13.47 3.73
CA ASN A 63 -10.26 -12.41 3.73
C ASN A 63 -10.15 -11.51 2.51
N ARG A 64 -8.93 -11.24 2.05
CA ARG A 64 -8.65 -10.32 0.95
C ARG A 64 -7.27 -10.52 0.33
N LEU A 65 -7.14 -9.94 -0.86
CA LEU A 65 -5.92 -9.84 -1.63
C LEU A 65 -5.43 -8.39 -1.59
N ILE A 66 -4.17 -8.18 -1.23
CA ILE A 66 -3.55 -6.85 -1.18
C ILE A 66 -2.46 -6.78 -2.25
N VAL A 67 -2.48 -5.74 -3.08
CA VAL A 67 -1.47 -5.49 -4.10
C VAL A 67 -0.79 -4.16 -3.81
N TRP A 68 0.54 -4.18 -3.66
CA TRP A 68 1.36 -2.97 -3.61
C TRP A 68 2.06 -2.80 -4.94
N ALA A 69 1.77 -1.71 -5.64
CA ALA A 69 2.34 -1.42 -6.95
C ALA A 69 3.61 -0.56 -6.82
N PHE A 70 4.72 -1.01 -7.39
CA PHE A 70 5.99 -0.27 -7.47
C PHE A 70 6.19 0.40 -8.83
N ALA A 71 5.40 0.02 -9.82
CA ALA A 71 5.31 0.63 -11.14
C ALA A 71 3.83 0.68 -11.57
N ASP A 72 3.52 1.43 -12.62
CA ASP A 72 2.21 1.33 -13.26
C ASP A 72 2.08 -0.04 -13.91
N LEU A 73 0.99 -0.76 -13.61
CA LEU A 73 0.73 -2.06 -14.21
C LEU A 73 -0.76 -2.31 -14.43
N GLN A 74 -1.08 -3.11 -15.45
CA GLN A 74 -2.42 -3.64 -15.64
C GLN A 74 -2.44 -5.09 -15.16
N LEU A 75 -3.32 -5.41 -14.21
CA LEU A 75 -3.55 -6.80 -13.82
C LEU A 75 -4.54 -7.46 -14.77
N SER A 76 -4.34 -8.75 -15.04
CA SER A 76 -5.35 -9.58 -15.69
C SER A 76 -6.01 -10.45 -14.64
N LEU A 77 -7.27 -10.16 -14.33
CA LEU A 77 -8.06 -10.93 -13.38
C LEU A 77 -8.85 -12.01 -14.14
N GLY A 78 -8.99 -13.19 -13.54
CA GLY A 78 -9.82 -14.26 -14.13
C GLY A 78 -11.30 -13.89 -14.30
N GLN A 79 -11.76 -12.87 -13.58
CA GLN A 79 -13.12 -12.34 -13.63
C GLN A 79 -13.14 -10.86 -13.24
N SER A 80 -14.20 -10.14 -13.59
CA SER A 80 -14.43 -8.79 -13.08
C SER A 80 -14.55 -8.82 -11.56
N ALA A 81 -13.75 -8.01 -10.89
CA ALA A 81 -13.74 -7.93 -9.45
C ALA A 81 -13.73 -6.47 -8.98
N ARG A 82 -14.15 -6.28 -7.73
CA ARG A 82 -14.03 -5.01 -7.03
C ARG A 82 -12.56 -4.75 -6.73
N VAL A 83 -12.07 -3.58 -7.09
CA VAL A 83 -10.71 -3.14 -6.79
C VAL A 83 -10.81 -1.80 -6.07
N ARG A 84 -10.37 -1.78 -4.82
CA ARG A 84 -10.35 -0.56 -4.00
C ARG A 84 -8.93 -0.04 -3.96
N ASP A 85 -8.73 1.23 -4.30
CA ASP A 85 -7.51 1.96 -4.01
C ASP A 85 -7.59 2.43 -2.55
N VAL A 86 -6.76 1.84 -1.70
CA VAL A 86 -6.77 2.09 -0.25
C VAL A 86 -6.24 3.49 0.05
N LEU A 87 -5.29 4.00 -0.75
CA LEU A 87 -4.72 5.34 -0.56
C LEU A 87 -5.68 6.43 -1.02
N ALA A 88 -6.27 6.26 -2.21
CA ALA A 88 -7.19 7.24 -2.77
C ALA A 88 -8.62 7.14 -2.20
N GLY A 89 -8.95 6.03 -1.54
CA GLY A 89 -10.31 5.73 -1.07
C GLY A 89 -11.31 5.50 -2.22
N THR A 90 -10.82 5.26 -3.43
CA THR A 90 -11.66 5.06 -4.62
C THR A 90 -11.88 3.58 -4.88
N GLN A 91 -12.93 3.27 -5.66
CA GLN A 91 -13.26 1.91 -6.01
C GLN A 91 -13.70 1.81 -7.47
N GLN A 92 -13.30 0.72 -8.10
CA GLN A 92 -13.75 0.35 -9.44
C GLN A 92 -14.10 -1.13 -9.50
N VAL A 93 -14.83 -1.52 -10.54
CA VAL A 93 -15.07 -2.92 -10.89
C VAL A 93 -14.47 -3.16 -12.27
N SER A 94 -13.52 -4.08 -12.37
CA SER A 94 -12.85 -4.37 -13.64
C SER A 94 -12.26 -5.78 -13.62
N ALA A 95 -12.20 -6.42 -14.79
CA ALA A 95 -11.39 -7.62 -15.00
C ALA A 95 -9.93 -7.28 -15.35
N ARG A 96 -9.66 -6.02 -15.70
CA ARG A 96 -8.34 -5.51 -16.08
C ARG A 96 -8.06 -4.16 -15.43
N PRO A 97 -7.91 -4.09 -14.10
CA PRO A 97 -7.65 -2.83 -13.43
C PRO A 97 -6.24 -2.33 -13.78
N ASN A 98 -6.14 -1.02 -14.05
CA ASN A 98 -4.86 -0.33 -14.10
C ASN A 98 -4.53 0.12 -12.68
N LEU A 99 -3.37 -0.31 -12.19
CA LEU A 99 -2.82 0.03 -10.89
C LEU A 99 -1.74 1.08 -11.10
N GLY A 100 -1.87 2.20 -10.39
CA GLY A 100 -0.88 3.27 -10.40
C GLY A 100 0.31 2.94 -9.52
N LYS A 101 1.49 3.43 -9.92
CA LYS A 101 2.71 3.37 -9.14
C LYS A 101 2.51 3.94 -7.73
N HIS A 102 3.09 3.26 -6.74
CA HIS A 102 2.96 3.53 -5.30
C HIS A 102 1.55 3.33 -4.73
N GLY A 103 0.62 2.76 -5.50
CA GLY A 103 -0.72 2.42 -5.04
C GLY A 103 -0.76 1.18 -4.13
N ILE A 104 -1.75 1.16 -3.23
CA ILE A 104 -2.12 -0.01 -2.43
C ILE A 104 -3.56 -0.37 -2.78
N TYR A 105 -3.77 -1.59 -3.27
CA TYR A 105 -5.05 -2.05 -3.78
C TYR A 105 -5.56 -3.25 -3.01
N GLU A 106 -6.86 -3.24 -2.71
CA GLU A 106 -7.58 -4.35 -2.12
C GLU A 106 -8.48 -5.00 -3.18
N LEU A 107 -8.43 -6.35 -3.26
CA LEU A 107 -9.27 -7.18 -4.10
C LEU A 107 -9.88 -8.33 -3.27
N PRO A 108 -11.01 -8.93 -3.72
CA PRO A 108 -11.57 -10.13 -3.11
C PRO A 108 -10.58 -11.30 -3.10
N PRO A 109 -10.62 -12.17 -2.08
CA PRO A 109 -9.66 -13.26 -1.92
C PRO A 109 -9.76 -14.32 -3.04
N GLU A 110 -10.92 -14.51 -3.65
CA GLU A 110 -11.13 -15.47 -4.75
C GLU A 110 -10.54 -15.05 -6.09
N VAL A 111 -10.06 -13.80 -6.21
CA VAL A 111 -9.48 -13.30 -7.45
C VAL A 111 -8.19 -14.04 -7.78
N ILE A 112 -8.08 -14.52 -9.01
CA ILE A 112 -6.86 -15.09 -9.55
C ILE A 112 -6.18 -14.01 -10.39
N ILE A 113 -4.91 -13.72 -10.07
CA ILE A 113 -4.06 -12.79 -10.81
C ILE A 113 -3.22 -13.62 -11.79
N GLY A 114 -3.45 -13.41 -13.09
CA GLY A 114 -2.72 -14.04 -14.19
C GLY A 114 -1.40 -13.34 -14.51
#